data_AF-A0A3B4GDW3-F1
#
_entry.id   AF-A0A3B4GDW3-F1
#
_cell.length_a   1.000
_cell.length_b   1.000
_cell.length_c   1.000
_cell.angle_alpha   90.00
_cell.angle_beta   90.00
_cell.angle_gamma   90.00
#
_symmetry.space_group_name_H-M   'P 1'
#
loop_
_entity.id
_entity.type
_entity.pdbx_description
1 polymer ?
#
loop_
_entity_poly.entity_id
_entity_poly.type
_entity_poly.pdbx_seq_one_letter_code
_entity_poly.pdbx_strand_id
1 'polypeptide(L)'
;MAASISGLLKPWTPRVFLVRWSRYNPYYLEPEVSKEAYSRPATELSAEEKEQRELKTLRPIKAATSGVSSSVFDDPVISKFINMMMEHGNKVLAREIMTQTLENIKKKQVEKYHKASEGEREAIECNPYTIFHQALENCKPVVGLASIQKGGKYYQVPIPLTDNRRRFLAMKWIITECRDNKHRRTHMYEKLSQELLVAFGKEGNVMKKKYELHKMAEANRAYAHYRWW
;
A
#
# COMPACT_ATOMS: atom_id res chain seq x y z
N MET A 1 27.94 49.18 -0.60
CA MET A 1 27.13 48.01 -0.22
C MET A 1 26.60 47.38 -1.52
N ALA A 2 27.39 46.51 -2.15
CA ALA A 2 27.04 45.92 -3.44
C ALA A 2 26.08 44.74 -3.22
N ALA A 3 24.84 44.84 -3.72
CA ALA A 3 23.89 43.75 -3.73
C ALA A 3 24.32 42.69 -4.76
N SER A 4 24.54 41.45 -4.31
CA SER A 4 24.96 40.36 -5.19
C SER A 4 23.85 40.01 -6.17
N ILE A 5 24.17 40.05 -7.47
CA ILE A 5 23.29 39.74 -8.61
C ILE A 5 22.99 38.22 -8.74
N SER A 6 23.30 37.42 -7.71
CA SER A 6 23.24 35.95 -7.73
C SER A 6 21.82 35.35 -7.80
N GLY A 7 20.76 36.16 -7.77
CA GLY A 7 19.37 35.69 -7.81
C GLY A 7 18.66 35.73 -9.17
N LEU A 8 19.23 36.39 -10.19
CA LEU A 8 18.50 36.80 -11.40
C LEU A 8 18.63 35.90 -12.63
N LEU A 9 19.43 34.84 -12.57
CA LEU A 9 19.62 33.90 -13.67
C LEU A 9 19.44 32.45 -13.18
N LYS A 10 18.21 32.09 -12.80
CA LYS A 10 17.81 30.68 -12.91
C LYS A 10 17.57 30.42 -14.39
N PRO A 11 18.38 29.59 -15.07
CA PRO A 11 18.08 29.22 -16.45
C PRO A 11 16.67 28.63 -16.47
N TRP A 12 15.85 29.13 -17.40
CA TRP A 12 14.57 28.52 -17.72
C TRP A 12 14.87 27.15 -18.32
N THR A 13 15.08 26.16 -17.45
CA THR A 13 15.00 24.77 -17.87
C THR A 13 13.54 24.56 -18.24
N PRO A 14 13.22 24.12 -19.48
CA PRO A 14 11.88 23.63 -19.74
C PRO A 14 11.61 22.61 -18.66
N ARG A 15 10.58 22.83 -17.83
CA ARG A 15 10.13 21.80 -16.90
C ARG A 15 9.93 20.59 -17.77
N VAL A 16 10.82 19.60 -17.63
CA VAL A 16 10.61 18.27 -18.19
C VAL A 16 9.43 17.76 -17.40
N PHE A 17 8.23 18.13 -17.84
CA PHE A 17 7.05 17.37 -17.48
C PHE A 17 7.41 15.98 -17.93
N LEU A 18 7.57 15.07 -16.97
CA LEU A 18 7.58 13.64 -17.22
C LEU A 18 6.21 13.31 -17.82
N VAL A 19 6.04 13.60 -19.10
CA VAL A 19 4.94 13.08 -19.88
C VAL A 19 5.16 11.58 -19.80
N ARG A 20 4.28 10.87 -19.07
CA ARG A 20 4.26 9.42 -19.01
C ARG A 20 3.92 8.90 -20.41
N TRP A 21 4.89 8.91 -21.32
CA TRP A 21 4.74 8.25 -22.60
C TRP A 21 4.71 6.74 -22.35
N SER A 22 3.56 6.13 -22.61
CA SER A 22 3.47 4.68 -22.76
C SER A 22 3.99 4.32 -24.14
N ARG A 23 4.90 3.34 -24.22
CA ARG A 23 5.32 2.75 -25.49
C ARG A 23 4.20 1.92 -26.13
N TYR A 24 3.28 1.41 -25.31
CA TYR A 24 2.11 0.68 -25.78
C TYR A 24 1.02 1.64 -26.23
N ASN A 25 0.47 1.38 -27.41
CA ASN A 25 -0.74 2.04 -27.91
C ASN A 25 -1.93 1.68 -26.98
N PRO A 26 -2.86 2.62 -26.68
CA PRO A 26 -4.09 2.34 -25.93
C PRO A 26 -4.89 1.11 -26.39
N TYR A 27 -4.72 0.67 -27.64
CA TYR A 27 -5.34 -0.54 -28.18
C TYR A 27 -4.85 -1.85 -27.52
N TYR A 28 -3.68 -1.85 -26.88
CA TYR A 28 -3.10 -3.04 -26.24
C TYR A 28 -3.83 -3.41 -24.95
N LEU A 29 -4.18 -4.68 -24.80
CA LEU A 29 -4.78 -5.23 -23.59
C LEU A 29 -3.73 -5.55 -22.52
N GLU A 30 -4.09 -5.43 -21.25
CA GLU A 30 -3.25 -5.86 -20.14
C GLU A 30 -3.15 -7.41 -20.10
N PRO A 31 -1.99 -7.97 -19.73
CA PRO A 31 -1.80 -9.41 -19.65
C PRO A 31 -2.52 -9.96 -18.42
N GLU A 32 -3.30 -11.02 -18.62
CA GLU A 32 -3.90 -11.77 -17.53
C GLU A 32 -2.97 -12.91 -17.11
N VAL A 33 -2.46 -12.83 -15.87
CA VAL A 33 -1.43 -13.74 -15.34
C VAL A 33 -2.02 -14.92 -14.55
N SER A 34 -3.27 -14.81 -14.09
CA SER A 34 -3.92 -15.88 -13.33
C SER A 34 -4.16 -17.11 -14.20
N LYS A 35 -3.60 -18.26 -13.80
CA LYS A 35 -3.81 -19.55 -14.49
C LYS A 35 -5.27 -20.02 -14.40
N GLU A 36 -5.94 -19.68 -13.31
CA GLU A 36 -7.33 -20.07 -13.05
C GLU A 36 -8.28 -19.47 -14.09
N ALA A 37 -8.02 -18.24 -14.53
CA ALA A 37 -8.84 -17.56 -15.52
C ALA A 37 -8.94 -18.33 -16.85
N TYR A 38 -7.86 -19.01 -17.25
CA TYR A 38 -7.83 -19.83 -18.47
C TYR A 38 -8.36 -21.25 -18.26
N SER A 39 -8.29 -21.77 -17.02
CA SER A 39 -8.70 -23.13 -16.71
C SER A 39 -10.23 -23.29 -16.65
N ARG A 40 -10.98 -22.18 -16.48
CA ARG A 40 -12.45 -22.18 -16.45
C ARG A 40 -13.06 -22.59 -17.82
N PRO A 41 -13.96 -23.59 -17.86
CA PRO A 41 -14.62 -24.02 -19.08
C PRO A 41 -15.59 -22.96 -19.63
N ALA A 42 -15.84 -22.96 -20.94
CA ALA A 42 -16.66 -21.94 -21.60
C ALA A 42 -18.13 -21.92 -21.15
N THR A 43 -18.60 -23.01 -20.56
CA THR A 43 -19.96 -23.17 -20.01
C THR A 43 -20.18 -22.30 -18.77
N GLU A 44 -19.14 -22.09 -17.97
CA GLU A 44 -19.21 -21.33 -16.71
C GLU A 44 -19.00 -19.83 -16.89
N LEU A 45 -18.56 -19.41 -18.09
CA LEU A 45 -18.24 -18.00 -18.34
C LEU A 45 -19.50 -17.17 -18.54
N SER A 46 -19.47 -15.97 -17.96
CA SER A 46 -20.44 -14.94 -18.26
C SER A 46 -20.33 -14.49 -19.73
N ALA A 47 -21.39 -13.86 -20.25
CA ALA A 47 -21.37 -13.30 -21.61
C ALA A 47 -20.23 -12.27 -21.78
N GLU A 48 -19.99 -11.44 -20.76
CA GLU A 48 -18.90 -10.45 -20.75
C GLU A 48 -17.51 -11.09 -20.78
N GLU A 49 -17.31 -12.17 -20.02
CA GLU A 49 -16.03 -12.89 -19.99
C GLU A 49 -15.74 -13.59 -21.33
N LYS A 50 -16.79 -14.08 -22.01
CA LYS A 50 -16.67 -14.64 -23.36
C LYS A 50 -16.23 -13.56 -24.36
N GLU A 51 -16.86 -12.39 -24.33
CA GLU A 51 -16.46 -11.26 -25.16
C GLU A 51 -15.00 -10.85 -24.87
N GLN A 52 -14.59 -10.79 -23.60
CA GLN A 52 -13.20 -10.50 -23.26
C GLN A 52 -12.21 -11.54 -23.78
N ARG A 53 -12.58 -12.82 -23.79
CA ARG A 53 -11.74 -13.88 -24.39
C ARG A 53 -11.64 -13.71 -25.91
N GLU A 54 -12.72 -13.37 -26.59
CA GLU A 54 -12.72 -13.06 -28.03
C GLU A 54 -11.88 -11.80 -28.33
N LEU A 55 -11.97 -10.76 -27.49
CA LEU A 55 -11.12 -9.57 -27.64
C LEU A 55 -9.63 -9.89 -27.48
N LYS A 56 -9.27 -10.84 -26.61
CA LYS A 56 -7.88 -11.28 -26.42
C LYS A 56 -7.31 -12.06 -27.61
N THR A 57 -8.14 -12.70 -28.43
CA THR A 57 -7.66 -13.37 -29.66
C THR A 57 -7.37 -12.37 -30.78
N LEU A 58 -8.13 -11.27 -30.82
CA LEU A 58 -8.03 -10.24 -31.87
C LEU A 58 -7.01 -9.15 -31.54
N ARG A 59 -6.93 -8.71 -30.28
CA ARG A 59 -6.11 -7.56 -29.87
C ARG A 59 -4.73 -8.00 -29.37
N PRO A 60 -3.67 -7.21 -29.64
CA PRO A 60 -2.36 -7.47 -29.07
C PRO A 60 -2.37 -7.25 -27.57
N ILE A 61 -1.65 -8.11 -26.84
CA ILE A 61 -1.53 -8.08 -25.38
C ILE A 61 -0.15 -7.53 -25.02
N LYS A 62 -0.07 -6.72 -23.95
CA LYS A 62 1.23 -6.23 -23.45
C LYS A 62 2.06 -7.38 -22.87
N ALA A 63 3.38 -7.18 -22.84
CA ALA A 63 4.25 -8.13 -22.16
C ALA A 63 3.99 -8.11 -20.65
N ALA A 64 3.95 -9.29 -20.02
CA ALA A 64 3.83 -9.40 -18.58
C ALA A 64 5.03 -8.74 -17.89
N THR A 65 4.77 -7.98 -16.81
CA THR A 65 5.85 -7.33 -16.06
C THR A 65 6.64 -8.36 -15.27
N SER A 66 7.96 -8.17 -15.14
CA SER A 66 8.85 -9.07 -14.38
C SER A 66 8.49 -9.25 -12.90
N GLY A 67 7.67 -8.37 -12.35
CA GLY A 67 7.24 -8.41 -10.95
C GLY A 67 5.98 -9.21 -10.67
N VAL A 68 5.26 -9.66 -11.70
CA VAL A 68 4.00 -10.41 -11.56
C VAL A 68 4.26 -11.82 -12.07
N SER A 69 3.87 -12.82 -11.28
CA SER A 69 4.03 -14.23 -11.61
C SER A 69 2.70 -14.97 -11.46
N SER A 70 2.59 -16.14 -12.09
CA SER A 70 1.47 -17.08 -11.89
C SER A 70 1.68 -18.03 -10.71
N SER A 71 2.76 -17.83 -9.94
CA SER A 71 3.05 -18.61 -8.74
C SER A 71 1.96 -18.44 -7.69
N VAL A 72 1.59 -19.55 -7.03
CA VAL A 72 0.60 -19.57 -5.93
C VAL A 72 1.07 -18.76 -4.72
N PHE A 73 2.39 -18.58 -4.57
CA PHE A 73 2.97 -17.82 -3.46
C PHE A 73 3.08 -16.31 -3.74
N ASP A 74 2.73 -15.85 -4.95
CA ASP A 74 2.78 -14.42 -5.28
C ASP A 74 1.58 -13.69 -4.67
N ASP A 75 1.86 -12.79 -3.72
CA ASP A 75 0.84 -11.95 -3.10
C ASP A 75 0.98 -10.50 -3.63
N PRO A 76 -0.04 -9.97 -4.34
CA PRO A 76 0.01 -8.62 -4.89
C PRO A 76 0.11 -7.53 -3.82
N VAL A 77 -0.41 -7.77 -2.61
CA VAL A 77 -0.36 -6.82 -1.49
C VAL A 77 1.07 -6.71 -0.96
N ILE A 78 1.75 -7.84 -0.77
CA ILE A 78 3.17 -7.87 -0.37
C ILE A 78 4.05 -7.31 -1.48
N SER A 79 3.82 -7.68 -2.73
CA SER A 79 4.55 -7.13 -3.88
C SER A 79 4.42 -5.60 -3.92
N LYS A 80 3.22 -5.06 -3.67
CA LYS A 80 3.00 -3.61 -3.58
C LYS A 80 3.74 -2.97 -2.40
N PHE A 81 3.73 -3.62 -1.23
CA PHE A 81 4.43 -3.15 -0.04
C PHE A 81 5.95 -3.12 -0.24
N ILE A 82 6.54 -4.16 -0.83
CA ILE A 82 7.96 -4.21 -1.21
C ILE A 82 8.31 -3.05 -2.14
N ASN A 83 7.47 -2.79 -3.16
CA ASN A 83 7.70 -1.69 -4.10
C ASN A 83 7.61 -0.31 -3.41
N MET A 84 6.78 -0.15 -2.37
CA MET A 84 6.68 1.09 -1.60
C MET A 84 7.85 1.27 -0.62
N MET A 85 8.41 0.16 -0.12
CA MET A 85 9.58 0.16 0.76
C MET A 85 10.90 0.32 -0.01
N MET A 86 10.92 -0.01 -1.30
CA MET A 86 12.09 0.10 -2.17
C MET A 86 12.56 1.56 -2.32
N GLU A 87 13.87 1.75 -2.23
CA GLU A 87 14.54 3.02 -2.49
C GLU A 87 15.58 2.86 -3.60
N HIS A 88 15.78 3.91 -4.39
CA HIS A 88 16.78 3.96 -5.47
C HIS A 88 16.73 2.78 -6.46
N GLY A 89 15.56 2.14 -6.62
CA GLY A 89 15.39 0.98 -7.51
C GLY A 89 15.98 -0.34 -6.99
N ASN A 90 16.47 -0.40 -5.75
CA ASN A 90 17.04 -1.63 -5.19
C ASN A 90 15.94 -2.59 -4.69
N LYS A 91 15.37 -3.37 -5.60
CA LYS A 91 14.31 -4.33 -5.29
C LYS A 91 14.81 -5.56 -4.52
N VAL A 92 16.08 -5.94 -4.71
CA VAL A 92 16.69 -7.10 -4.05
C VAL A 92 16.73 -6.88 -2.54
N LEU A 93 17.25 -5.73 -2.11
CA LEU A 93 17.30 -5.35 -0.70
C LEU A 93 15.90 -5.23 -0.08
N ALA A 94 14.96 -4.59 -0.78
CA ALA A 94 13.58 -4.45 -0.29
C ALA A 94 12.90 -5.82 -0.10
N ARG A 95 13.15 -6.77 -1.01
CA ARG A 95 12.65 -8.13 -0.89
C ARG A 95 13.29 -8.85 0.30
N GLU A 96 14.61 -8.73 0.47
CA GLU A 96 15.34 -9.34 1.59
C GLU A 96 14.81 -8.86 2.95
N ILE A 97 14.62 -7.55 3.11
CA ILE A 97 14.03 -6.95 4.33
C ILE A 97 12.64 -7.53 4.59
N MET A 98 11.81 -7.67 3.55
CA MET A 98 10.47 -8.24 3.71
C MET A 98 10.52 -9.71 4.13
N THR A 99 11.38 -10.51 3.51
CA THR A 99 11.59 -11.93 3.86
C THR A 99 12.03 -12.08 5.32
N GLN A 100 13.04 -11.31 5.74
CA GLN A 100 13.52 -11.29 7.13
C GLN A 100 12.43 -10.82 8.10
N THR A 101 11.58 -9.88 7.70
CA THR A 101 10.45 -9.44 8.52
C THR A 101 9.44 -10.58 8.74
N LEU A 102 9.01 -11.25 7.67
CA LEU A 102 8.06 -12.37 7.77
C LEU A 102 8.65 -13.52 8.61
N GLU A 103 9.94 -13.80 8.43
CA GLU A 103 10.66 -14.77 9.24
C GLU A 103 10.65 -14.40 10.73
N ASN A 104 10.94 -13.15 11.06
CA ASN A 104 10.94 -12.68 12.45
C ASN A 104 9.56 -12.68 13.09
N ILE A 105 8.50 -12.34 12.34
CA ILE A 105 7.12 -12.45 12.81
C ILE A 105 6.83 -13.91 13.15
N LYS A 106 7.17 -14.84 12.25
CA LYS A 106 6.95 -16.27 12.46
C LYS A 106 7.73 -16.78 13.69
N LYS A 107 9.01 -16.43 13.82
CA LYS A 107 9.85 -16.79 14.98
C LYS A 107 9.23 -16.33 16.30
N LYS A 108 8.84 -15.04 16.39
CA LYS A 108 8.23 -14.47 17.60
C LYS A 108 6.89 -15.11 17.96
N GLN A 109 6.05 -15.40 16.97
CA GLN A 109 4.75 -16.04 17.21
C GLN A 109 4.90 -17.49 17.64
N VAL A 110 5.81 -18.24 17.01
CA VAL A 110 6.10 -19.63 17.42
C VAL A 110 6.69 -19.67 18.83
N GLU A 111 7.59 -18.74 19.16
CA GLU A 111 8.11 -18.61 20.52
C GLU A 111 6.99 -18.30 21.54
N LYS A 112 6.06 -17.39 21.19
CA LYS A 112 4.88 -17.08 22.01
C LYS A 112 3.98 -18.31 22.17
N TYR A 113 3.74 -19.06 21.10
CA TYR A 113 2.92 -20.26 21.10
C TYR A 113 3.47 -21.34 22.03
N HIS A 114 4.78 -21.60 22.00
CA HIS A 114 5.41 -22.59 22.87
C HIS A 114 5.41 -22.19 24.36
N LYS A 115 5.48 -20.88 24.66
CA LYS A 115 5.41 -20.36 26.03
C LYS A 115 3.99 -20.28 26.59
N ALA A 116 2.97 -20.28 25.73
CA ALA A 116 1.57 -20.14 26.13
C ALA A 116 0.99 -21.42 26.74
N SER A 117 0.01 -21.23 27.63
CA SER A 117 -0.83 -22.30 28.20
C SER A 117 -1.74 -22.90 27.13
N GLU A 118 -2.26 -24.11 27.36
CA GLU A 118 -3.05 -24.85 26.34
C GLU A 118 -4.25 -24.06 25.81
N GLY A 119 -4.94 -23.30 26.68
CA GLY A 119 -6.10 -22.47 26.27
C GLY A 119 -5.73 -21.22 25.47
N GLU A 120 -4.51 -20.70 25.60
CA GLU A 120 -4.06 -19.51 24.87
C GLU A 120 -3.46 -19.85 23.51
N ARG A 121 -3.01 -21.09 23.31
CA ARG A 121 -2.39 -21.55 22.08
C ARG A 121 -3.30 -21.43 20.87
N GLU A 122 -4.59 -21.73 21.04
CA GLU A 122 -5.58 -21.66 19.96
C GLU A 122 -5.81 -20.23 19.47
N ALA A 123 -5.62 -19.23 20.34
CA ALA A 123 -5.78 -17.82 19.98
C ALA A 123 -4.56 -17.21 19.27
N ILE A 124 -3.42 -17.92 19.23
CA ILE A 124 -2.17 -17.40 18.69
C ILE A 124 -2.05 -17.75 17.21
N GLU A 125 -2.21 -16.73 16.37
CA GLU A 125 -2.00 -16.86 14.93
C GLU A 125 -0.50 -16.96 14.62
N CYS A 126 -0.07 -18.07 14.00
CA CYS A 126 1.33 -18.30 13.64
C CYS A 126 1.64 -17.95 12.16
N ASN A 127 0.63 -17.71 11.32
CA ASN A 127 0.84 -17.44 9.91
C ASN A 127 1.19 -15.95 9.66
N PRO A 128 2.42 -15.62 9.25
CA PRO A 128 2.85 -14.22 9.09
C PRO A 128 2.09 -13.47 8.00
N TYR A 129 1.56 -14.16 6.98
CA TYR A 129 0.77 -13.55 5.92
C TYR A 129 -0.57 -13.03 6.46
N THR A 130 -1.27 -13.85 7.24
CA THR A 130 -2.57 -13.46 7.84
C THR A 130 -2.39 -12.27 8.79
N ILE A 131 -1.34 -12.30 9.62
CA ILE A 131 -0.98 -11.19 10.52
C ILE A 131 -0.72 -9.92 9.72
N PHE A 132 0.05 -10.01 8.62
CA PHE A 132 0.35 -8.86 7.77
C PHE A 132 -0.92 -8.25 7.16
N HIS A 133 -1.80 -9.07 6.58
CA HIS A 133 -3.06 -8.60 6.00
C HIS A 133 -3.95 -7.98 7.07
N GLN A 134 -4.14 -8.65 8.20
CA GLN A 134 -4.99 -8.15 9.27
C GLN A 134 -4.43 -6.87 9.92
N ALA A 135 -3.11 -6.78 10.10
CA ALA A 135 -2.46 -5.55 10.58
C ALA A 135 -2.70 -4.39 9.61
N LEU A 136 -2.61 -4.61 8.30
CA LEU A 136 -2.95 -3.60 7.30
C LEU A 136 -4.42 -3.21 7.35
N GLU A 137 -5.36 -4.17 7.42
CA GLU A 137 -6.79 -3.88 7.57
C GLU A 137 -7.08 -3.03 8.81
N ASN A 138 -6.47 -3.37 9.95
CA ASN A 138 -6.59 -2.59 11.18
C ASN A 138 -6.10 -1.15 10.98
N CYS A 139 -5.00 -0.94 10.26
CA CYS A 139 -4.42 0.38 10.01
C CYS A 139 -5.19 1.21 8.97
N LYS A 140 -6.07 0.63 8.16
CA LYS A 140 -6.80 1.36 7.12
C LYS A 140 -7.76 2.40 7.72
N PRO A 141 -7.62 3.69 7.37
CA PRO A 141 -8.61 4.71 7.75
C PRO A 141 -9.83 4.63 6.83
N VAL A 142 -11.05 4.73 7.39
CA VAL A 142 -12.30 4.75 6.61
C VAL A 142 -12.55 6.13 5.98
N VAL A 143 -12.40 7.18 6.79
CA VAL A 143 -12.60 8.57 6.39
C VAL A 143 -11.25 9.30 6.38
N GLY A 144 -11.09 10.21 5.43
CA GLY A 144 -9.97 11.14 5.37
C GLY A 144 -10.45 12.59 5.37
N LEU A 145 -9.50 13.51 5.27
CA LEU A 145 -9.75 14.94 5.15
C LEU A 145 -9.19 15.44 3.82
N ALA A 146 -9.92 16.31 3.13
CA ALA A 146 -9.35 17.14 2.08
C ALA A 146 -9.47 18.62 2.43
N SER A 147 -8.46 19.37 2.02
CA SER A 147 -8.47 20.82 2.13
C SER A 147 -9.29 21.40 0.99
N ILE A 148 -10.41 22.05 1.33
CA ILE A 148 -11.27 22.77 0.37
C ILE A 148 -11.19 24.26 0.68
N GLN A 149 -10.91 25.07 -0.35
CA GLN A 149 -10.91 26.53 -0.21
C GLN A 149 -12.32 27.08 -0.44
N LYS A 150 -12.83 27.85 0.51
CA LYS A 150 -14.11 28.56 0.38
C LYS A 150 -14.05 29.90 1.09
N GLY A 151 -14.43 30.98 0.40
CA GLY A 151 -14.41 32.34 0.97
C GLY A 151 -13.03 32.75 1.49
N GLY A 152 -11.95 32.38 0.79
CA GLY A 152 -10.56 32.72 1.17
C GLY A 152 -9.95 31.90 2.31
N LYS A 153 -10.71 30.99 2.96
CA LYS A 153 -10.19 30.08 4.01
C LYS A 153 -10.15 28.63 3.53
N TYR A 154 -9.22 27.85 4.08
CA TYR A 154 -9.13 26.40 3.86
C TYR A 154 -9.83 25.64 4.98
N TYR A 155 -10.77 24.77 4.61
CA TYR A 155 -11.49 23.89 5.52
C TYR A 155 -11.04 22.44 5.33
N GLN A 156 -10.87 21.72 6.43
CA GLN A 156 -10.65 20.27 6.40
C GLN A 156 -11.99 19.57 6.32
N VAL A 157 -12.34 19.10 5.12
CA VAL A 157 -13.64 18.50 4.83
C VAL A 157 -13.53 16.97 4.88
N PRO A 158 -14.36 16.28 5.69
CA PRO A 158 -14.38 14.82 5.76
C PRO A 158 -14.86 14.17 4.46
N ILE A 159 -14.10 13.18 3.96
CA ILE A 159 -14.37 12.49 2.69
C ILE A 159 -14.21 10.99 2.86
N PRO A 160 -15.16 10.18 2.33
CA PRO A 160 -15.00 8.72 2.29
C PRO A 160 -13.84 8.36 1.36
N LEU A 161 -12.90 7.55 1.85
CA LEU A 161 -11.73 7.17 1.08
C LEU A 161 -12.00 5.94 0.21
N THR A 162 -11.52 5.99 -1.04
CA THR A 162 -11.51 4.83 -1.93
C THR A 162 -10.57 3.74 -1.41
N ASP A 163 -10.87 2.48 -1.71
CA ASP A 163 -10.13 1.37 -1.12
C ASP A 163 -8.63 1.39 -1.44
N ASN A 164 -8.27 1.75 -2.68
CA ASN A 164 -6.89 1.96 -3.10
C ASN A 164 -6.18 3.03 -2.26
N ARG A 165 -6.87 4.12 -1.92
CA ARG A 165 -6.32 5.19 -1.09
C ARG A 165 -6.14 4.75 0.36
N ARG A 166 -7.10 4.01 0.91
CA ARG A 166 -7.03 3.46 2.28
C ARG A 166 -5.85 2.51 2.43
N ARG A 167 -5.71 1.55 1.50
CA ARG A 167 -4.57 0.62 1.42
C ARG A 167 -3.24 1.36 1.35
N PHE A 168 -3.14 2.35 0.46
CA PHE A 168 -1.93 3.16 0.32
C PHE A 168 -1.55 3.91 1.60
N LEU A 169 -2.53 4.53 2.29
CA LEU A 169 -2.27 5.26 3.53
C LEU A 169 -1.77 4.32 4.64
N ALA A 170 -2.39 3.15 4.80
CA ALA A 170 -1.97 2.16 5.78
C ALA A 170 -0.51 1.71 5.55
N MET A 171 -0.18 1.29 4.32
CA MET A 171 1.18 0.89 3.96
C MET A 171 2.19 2.02 4.17
N LYS A 172 1.83 3.25 3.73
CA LYS A 172 2.69 4.42 3.87
C LYS A 172 2.96 4.74 5.33
N TRP A 173 1.94 4.73 6.19
CA TRP A 173 2.11 5.06 7.60
C TRP A 173 3.00 4.06 8.33
N ILE A 174 2.84 2.75 8.07
CA ILE A 174 3.71 1.72 8.65
C ILE A 174 5.15 1.95 8.22
N ILE A 175 5.40 2.12 6.91
CA ILE A 175 6.77 2.33 6.39
C ILE A 175 7.38 3.61 6.96
N THR A 176 6.63 4.72 7.01
CA THR A 176 7.10 5.99 7.56
C THR A 176 7.42 5.86 9.06
N GLU A 177 6.54 5.25 9.85
CA GLU A 177 6.78 5.02 11.28
C GLU A 177 8.07 4.22 11.50
N CYS A 178 8.23 3.11 10.78
CA CYS A 178 9.41 2.25 10.90
C CYS A 178 10.71 2.96 10.49
N ARG A 179 10.64 3.92 9.55
CA ARG A 179 11.82 4.68 9.10
C ARG A 179 12.19 5.78 10.07
N ASP A 180 11.20 6.52 10.55
CA ASP A 180 11.41 7.74 11.35
C ASP A 180 11.67 7.41 12.83
N ASN A 181 10.99 6.40 13.38
CA ASN A 181 11.00 6.11 14.82
C ASN A 181 11.85 4.88 15.21
N LYS A 182 12.70 4.37 14.31
CA LYS A 182 13.62 3.29 14.67
C LYS A 182 14.84 3.81 15.43
N HIS A 183 15.29 3.05 16.41
CA HIS A 183 16.60 3.29 17.02
C HIS A 183 17.70 2.98 15.99
N ARG A 184 18.80 3.76 15.98
CA ARG A 184 19.87 3.65 14.97
C ARG A 184 20.49 2.25 14.86
N ARG A 185 20.53 1.50 15.97
CA ARG A 185 21.09 0.14 16.01
C ARG A 185 20.08 -0.94 15.61
N THR A 186 18.80 -0.62 15.57
CA THR A 186 17.75 -1.60 15.24
C THR A 186 17.62 -1.71 13.73
N HIS A 187 17.66 -2.94 13.23
CA HIS A 187 17.48 -3.20 11.81
C HIS A 187 16.02 -2.97 11.39
N MET A 188 15.84 -2.64 10.11
CA MET A 188 14.52 -2.32 9.56
C MET A 188 13.52 -3.47 9.72
N TYR A 189 13.93 -4.69 9.41
CA TYR A 189 13.08 -5.88 9.47
C TYR A 189 12.62 -6.19 10.90
N GLU A 190 13.43 -5.86 11.91
CA GLU A 190 13.11 -6.10 13.30
C GLU A 190 12.04 -5.12 13.78
N LYS A 191 12.24 -3.82 13.54
CA LYS A 191 11.24 -2.77 13.85
C LYS A 191 9.93 -3.02 13.10
N LEU A 192 9.99 -3.37 11.82
CA LEU A 192 8.80 -3.64 11.00
C LEU A 192 8.02 -4.87 11.53
N SER A 193 8.72 -5.92 11.96
CA SER A 193 8.06 -7.07 12.60
C SER A 193 7.34 -6.70 13.91
N GLN A 194 7.93 -5.80 14.71
CA GLN A 194 7.32 -5.34 15.97
C GLN A 194 6.08 -4.50 15.68
N GLU A 195 6.16 -3.52 14.78
CA GLU A 195 5.03 -2.66 14.44
C GLU A 195 3.87 -3.43 13.83
N LEU A 196 4.13 -4.43 12.99
CA LEU A 196 3.07 -5.29 12.44
C LEU A 196 2.36 -6.11 13.52
N LEU A 197 3.10 -6.66 14.49
CA LEU A 197 2.52 -7.40 15.61
C LEU A 197 1.69 -6.50 16.53
N VAL A 198 2.17 -5.27 16.79
CA VAL A 198 1.44 -4.29 17.61
C VAL A 198 0.18 -3.80 16.89
N ALA A 199 0.27 -3.52 15.58
CA ALA A 199 -0.87 -3.16 14.74
C ALA A 199 -1.90 -4.29 14.60
N PHE A 200 -1.45 -5.55 14.59
CA PHE A 200 -2.34 -6.72 14.65
C PHE A 200 -3.17 -6.72 15.95
N GLY A 201 -2.55 -6.37 17.08
CA GLY A 201 -3.22 -6.13 18.36
C GLY A 201 -4.05 -4.83 18.44
N LYS A 202 -4.20 -4.07 17.34
CA LYS A 202 -4.88 -2.75 17.28
C LYS A 202 -4.24 -1.67 18.15
N GLU A 203 -2.98 -1.84 18.51
CA GLU A 203 -2.19 -0.90 19.29
C GLU A 203 -1.14 -0.20 18.40
N GLY A 204 -0.35 0.69 19.01
CA GLY A 204 0.80 1.31 18.35
C GLY A 204 0.56 2.68 17.73
N ASN A 205 1.65 3.29 17.28
CA ASN A 205 1.66 4.67 16.79
C ASN A 205 0.86 4.84 15.50
N VAL A 206 0.90 3.84 14.61
CA VAL A 206 0.14 3.85 13.36
C VAL A 206 -1.37 3.84 13.64
N MET A 207 -1.81 3.04 14.61
CA MET A 207 -3.22 2.99 15.03
C MET A 207 -3.65 4.29 15.70
N LYS A 208 -2.79 4.87 16.56
CA LYS A 208 -3.03 6.20 17.13
C LYS A 208 -3.25 7.27 16.04
N LYS A 209 -2.42 7.26 15.00
CA LYS A 209 -2.55 8.19 13.85
C LYS A 209 -3.87 8.00 13.10
N LYS A 210 -4.34 6.75 12.93
CA LYS A 210 -5.67 6.47 12.38
C LYS A 210 -6.77 7.08 13.24
N TYR A 211 -6.73 6.87 14.55
CA TYR A 211 -7.74 7.40 15.47
C TYR A 211 -7.74 8.93 15.53
N GLU A 212 -6.56 9.57 15.51
CA GLU A 212 -6.44 11.03 15.43
C GLU A 212 -7.08 11.60 14.16
N LEU A 213 -6.87 10.94 13.01
CA LEU A 213 -7.51 11.33 11.75
C LEU A 213 -9.03 11.20 11.84
N HIS A 214 -9.54 10.13 12.45
CA HIS A 214 -11.00 9.92 12.62
C HIS A 214 -11.61 10.94 13.57
N LYS A 215 -10.95 11.23 14.70
CA LYS A 215 -11.38 12.27 15.64
C LYS A 215 -11.42 13.65 14.97
N MET A 216 -10.43 13.97 14.14
CA MET A 216 -10.39 15.23 13.39
C MET A 216 -11.48 15.29 12.30
N ALA A 217 -11.77 14.17 11.66
CA ALA A 217 -12.88 14.07 10.70
C ALA A 217 -14.24 14.24 11.37
N GLU A 218 -14.43 13.64 12.54
CA GLU A 218 -15.66 13.76 13.32
C GLU A 218 -15.90 15.19 13.81
N ALA A 219 -14.86 15.85 14.33
CA ALA A 219 -14.93 17.25 14.74
C ALA A 219 -15.36 18.19 13.59
N ASN A 220 -14.95 17.87 12.36
CA ASN A 220 -15.26 18.65 11.16
C ASN A 220 -16.47 18.13 10.36
N ARG A 221 -17.31 17.26 10.95
CA ARG A 221 -18.47 16.67 10.25
C ARG A 221 -19.43 17.70 9.65
N ALA A 222 -19.54 18.87 10.27
CA ALA A 222 -20.40 19.95 9.79
C ALA A 222 -19.99 20.45 8.39
N TYR A 223 -18.71 20.41 8.04
CA TYR A 223 -18.21 20.88 6.75
C TYR A 223 -18.42 19.87 5.61
N ALA A 224 -19.03 18.70 5.86
CA ALA A 224 -19.27 17.69 4.83
C ALA A 224 -20.08 18.22 3.64
N HIS A 225 -20.95 19.22 3.84
CA HIS A 225 -21.73 19.87 2.80
C HIS A 225 -20.90 20.77 1.85
N TYR A 226 -19.63 21.02 2.15
CA TYR A 226 -18.73 21.69 1.21
C TYR A 226 -18.24 20.77 0.08
N ARG A 227 -18.58 19.48 0.13
CA ARG A 227 -18.30 18.51 -0.93
C ARG A 227 -19.33 18.65 -2.06
N TRP A 228 -18.86 18.72 -3.32
CA TRP A 228 -19.70 18.89 -4.52
C TRP A 228 -19.68 17.68 -5.47
N TRP A 229 -19.21 16.52 -4.99
CA TRP A 229 -19.16 15.27 -5.73
C TRP A 229 -19.75 14.11 -4.90
#